data_AF-A0A925Y6I7-F1
#
_entry.id   AF-A0A925Y6I7-F1
#
_cell.length_a   1.000
_cell.length_b   1.000
_cell.length_c   1.000
_cell.angle_alpha   90.00
_cell.angle_beta   90.00
_cell.angle_gamma   90.00
#
_symmetry.space_group_name_H-M   'P 1'
#
loop_
_entity.id
_entity.type
_entity.pdbx_description
1 polymer ?
#
loop_
_entity_poly.entity_id
_entity_poly.type
_entity_poly.pdbx_seq_one_letter_code
_entity_poly.pdbx_strand_id
1 'polypeptide(L)'
;METIVRLPESSPPSTMVEVLAALRKEHLEPRHESKAWGDWIYLECYNTVISIESNHGLSSAATIEHGEGEEDGEPVASILRAFGRIGWNGIDDDGEFPLV
;
A
#
# COMPACT_ATOMS: atom_id res chain seq x y z
N MET A 1 1.31 3.69 -13.75
CA MET A 1 2.20 4.52 -12.89
C MET A 1 2.55 3.74 -11.62
N GLU A 2 3.69 4.00 -10.98
CA GLU A 2 4.03 3.41 -9.66
C GLU A 2 4.05 4.47 -8.55
N THR A 3 3.70 4.08 -7.33
CA THR A 3 3.82 4.92 -6.13
C THR A 3 4.48 4.13 -5.01
N ILE A 4 5.57 4.68 -4.48
CA ILE A 4 6.27 4.09 -3.33
C ILE A 4 5.67 4.68 -2.05
N VAL A 5 5.37 3.81 -1.09
CA VAL A 5 4.91 4.22 0.24
C VAL A 5 5.76 3.56 1.32
N ARG A 6 6.08 4.30 2.39
CA ARG A 6 6.87 3.81 3.52
C ARG A 6 6.43 4.38 4.86
N LEU A 7 6.68 3.64 5.92
CA LEU A 7 6.63 4.18 7.27
C LEU A 7 7.87 5.05 7.53
N PRO A 8 7.74 6.13 8.35
CA PRO A 8 8.90 6.81 8.92
C PRO A 8 9.82 5.82 9.63
N GLU A 9 11.15 6.00 9.53
CA GLU A 9 12.13 5.08 10.13
C GLU A 9 11.98 4.91 11.65
N SER A 10 11.41 5.91 12.33
CA SER A 10 11.16 5.90 13.76
C SER A 10 9.86 5.19 14.18
N SER A 11 9.00 4.83 13.23
CA SER A 11 7.72 4.18 13.47
C SER A 11 7.86 2.65 13.55
N PRO A 12 7.09 1.96 14.40
CA PRO A 12 7.05 0.50 14.39
C PRO A 12 6.47 0.00 13.05
N PRO A 13 6.98 -1.12 12.50
CA PRO A 13 6.46 -1.68 11.26
C PRO A 13 4.99 -2.11 11.41
N SER A 14 4.22 -1.98 10.33
CA SER A 14 2.85 -2.47 10.29
C SER A 14 2.80 -3.97 10.06
N THR A 15 1.84 -4.63 10.71
CA THR A 15 1.49 -6.01 10.39
C THR A 15 0.68 -6.08 9.09
N MET A 16 0.74 -7.21 8.39
CA MET A 16 -0.13 -7.44 7.22
C MET A 16 -1.63 -7.32 7.58
N VAL A 17 -2.01 -7.68 8.81
CA VAL A 17 -3.40 -7.55 9.28
C VAL A 17 -3.84 -6.09 9.30
N GLU A 18 -2.98 -5.17 9.75
CA GLU A 18 -3.26 -3.73 9.76
C GLU A 18 -3.38 -3.16 8.35
N VAL A 19 -2.48 -3.55 7.44
CA VAL A 19 -2.51 -3.13 6.03
C VAL A 19 -3.83 -3.58 5.38
N LEU A 20 -4.19 -4.86 5.50
CA LEU A 20 -5.43 -5.39 4.92
C LEU A 20 -6.68 -4.75 5.56
N ALA A 21 -6.65 -4.49 6.86
CA ALA A 21 -7.76 -3.82 7.56
C ALA A 21 -7.92 -2.37 7.11
N ALA A 22 -6.82 -1.65 6.84
CA ALA A 22 -6.85 -0.29 6.34
C ALA A 22 -7.45 -0.21 4.93
N LEU A 23 -7.02 -1.08 4.01
CA LEU A 23 -7.57 -1.15 2.65
C LEU A 23 -9.08 -1.44 2.66
N ARG A 24 -9.53 -2.40 3.50
CA ARG A 24 -10.97 -2.70 3.65
C ARG A 24 -11.80 -1.55 4.21
N LYS A 25 -11.21 -0.66 5.01
CA LYS A 25 -11.91 0.55 5.51
C LYS A 25 -12.17 1.59 4.43
N GLU A 26 -11.45 1.51 3.31
CA GLU A 26 -11.68 2.32 2.11
C GLU A 26 -12.54 1.58 1.07
N HIS A 27 -13.30 0.57 1.50
CA HIS A 27 -14.19 -0.22 0.66
C HIS A 27 -13.48 -0.99 -0.48
N LEU A 28 -12.17 -1.21 -0.34
CA LEU A 28 -11.41 -2.08 -1.23
C LEU A 28 -11.56 -3.54 -0.80
N GLU A 29 -11.42 -4.45 -1.76
CA GLU A 29 -11.49 -5.90 -1.55
C GLU A 29 -10.09 -6.53 -1.77
N PRO A 30 -9.18 -6.45 -0.76
CA PRO A 30 -7.82 -6.94 -0.92
C PRO A 30 -7.72 -8.47 -0.78
N ARG A 31 -7.15 -9.11 -1.79
CA ARG A 31 -6.71 -10.51 -1.78
C ARG A 31 -5.19 -10.56 -1.54
N HIS A 32 -4.81 -11.07 -0.37
CA HIS A 32 -3.41 -11.28 0.01
C HIS A 32 -2.87 -12.60 -0.53
N GLU A 33 -1.68 -12.55 -1.11
CA GLU A 33 -0.91 -13.70 -1.56
C GLU A 33 0.51 -13.63 -0.98
N SER A 34 0.83 -14.57 -0.10
CA SER A 34 2.15 -14.62 0.53
C SER A 34 3.15 -15.44 -0.28
N LYS A 35 4.33 -14.86 -0.53
CA LYS A 35 5.44 -15.52 -1.24
C LYS A 35 6.69 -15.52 -0.37
N ALA A 36 7.64 -16.39 -0.71
CA ALA A 36 8.90 -16.53 0.04
C ALA A 36 9.81 -15.28 -0.01
N TRP A 37 9.54 -14.34 -0.92
CA TRP A 37 10.36 -13.16 -1.20
C TRP A 37 9.59 -11.83 -1.05
N GLY A 38 8.33 -11.87 -0.62
CA GLY A 38 7.48 -10.69 -0.49
C GLY A 38 6.00 -11.06 -0.43
N ASP A 39 5.15 -10.12 -0.02
CA ASP A 39 3.70 -10.31 0.00
C ASP A 39 3.07 -9.45 -1.09
N TRP A 40 2.09 -10.01 -1.81
CA TRP A 40 1.33 -9.29 -2.83
C TRP A 40 -0.11 -9.10 -2.38
N ILE A 41 -0.68 -7.93 -2.67
CA ILE A 41 -2.09 -7.65 -2.47
C ILE A 41 -2.70 -7.23 -3.81
N TYR A 42 -3.70 -7.98 -4.23
CA TYR A 42 -4.53 -7.66 -5.38
C TYR A 42 -5.82 -7.02 -4.92
N LEU A 43 -6.35 -6.05 -5.65
CA LEU A 43 -7.66 -5.48 -5.38
C LEU A 43 -8.66 -6.04 -6.38
N GLU A 44 -9.74 -6.67 -5.90
CA GLU A 44 -10.78 -7.15 -6.80
C GLU A 44 -11.39 -5.98 -7.58
N CYS A 45 -11.68 -6.20 -8.87
CA CYS A 45 -12.15 -5.19 -9.84
C CYS A 45 -11.11 -4.18 -10.35
N TYR A 46 -9.86 -4.23 -9.89
CA TYR A 46 -8.79 -3.32 -10.34
C TYR A 46 -7.60 -4.10 -10.88
N ASN A 47 -6.85 -3.48 -11.79
CA ASN A 47 -5.56 -4.00 -12.26
C ASN A 47 -4.40 -3.56 -11.35
N THR A 48 -4.69 -2.77 -10.33
CA THR A 48 -3.70 -2.32 -9.34
C THR A 48 -3.19 -3.47 -8.46
N VAL A 49 -1.87 -3.52 -8.28
CA VAL A 49 -1.16 -4.50 -7.44
C VAL A 49 -0.32 -3.76 -6.39
N ILE A 50 -0.36 -4.22 -5.14
CA ILE A 50 0.48 -3.69 -4.07
C ILE A 50 1.51 -4.76 -3.68
N SER A 51 2.78 -4.46 -3.93
CA SER A 51 3.93 -5.28 -3.53
C SER A 51 4.42 -4.80 -2.16
N ILE A 52 4.35 -5.67 -1.15
CA ILE A 52 4.71 -5.38 0.24
C ILE A 52 6.07 -6.01 0.56
N GLU A 53 7.00 -5.20 1.06
CA GLU A 53 8.27 -5.70 1.62
C GLU A 53 8.04 -6.27 3.02
N SER A 54 7.77 -7.58 3.07
CA SER A 54 7.44 -8.27 4.32
C SER A 54 8.64 -9.02 4.90
N ASN A 55 8.95 -8.74 6.15
CA ASN A 55 9.91 -9.49 6.95
C ASN A 55 9.19 -10.07 8.17
N HIS A 56 8.99 -11.39 8.19
CA HIS A 56 8.24 -12.10 9.24
C HIS A 56 6.82 -11.54 9.48
N GLY A 57 6.13 -11.09 8.43
CA GLY A 57 4.75 -10.56 8.51
C GLY A 57 4.66 -9.09 8.96
N LEU A 58 5.80 -8.42 9.10
CA LEU A 58 5.95 -7.00 9.38
C LEU A 58 6.46 -6.28 8.15
N SER A 59 5.97 -5.08 7.91
CA SER A 59 6.35 -4.27 6.75
C SER A 59 6.45 -2.79 7.09
N SER A 60 7.42 -2.12 6.46
CA SER A 60 7.60 -0.68 6.49
C SER A 60 7.67 -0.03 5.11
N ALA A 61 7.55 -0.82 4.04
CA ALA A 61 7.63 -0.32 2.67
C ALA A 61 6.75 -1.12 1.71
N ALA A 62 6.22 -0.45 0.70
CA ALA A 62 5.44 -1.04 -0.35
C ALA A 62 5.54 -0.25 -1.65
N THR A 63 5.33 -0.94 -2.75
CA THR A 63 5.16 -0.35 -4.09
C THR A 63 3.75 -0.62 -4.57
N ILE A 64 3.06 0.42 -4.99
CA ILE A 64 1.73 0.36 -5.59
C ILE A 64 1.90 0.52 -7.10
N GLU A 65 1.60 -0.53 -7.85
CA GLU A 65 1.60 -0.53 -9.31
C GLU A 65 0.17 -0.31 -9.79
N HIS A 66 -0.14 0.88 -10.28
CA HIS A 66 -1.48 1.25 -10.72
C HIS A 66 -1.80 0.68 -12.10
N GLY A 67 -3.03 0.18 -12.26
CA GLY A 67 -3.54 -0.28 -13.54
C GLY A 67 -3.59 0.85 -14.59
N GLU A 68 -3.39 0.51 -15.87
CA GLU A 68 -3.58 1.47 -16.96
C GLU A 68 -5.00 2.05 -16.95
N GLY A 69 -5.12 3.38 -16.88
CA GLY A 69 -6.41 4.08 -16.82
C GLY A 69 -7.00 4.23 -15.41
N GLU A 70 -6.33 3.74 -14.36
CA GLU A 70 -6.76 3.89 -12.96
C GLU A 70 -6.04 5.04 -12.22
N GLU A 71 -5.04 5.66 -12.85
CA GLU A 71 -4.03 6.54 -12.24
C GLU A 71 -4.61 7.78 -11.55
N ASP A 72 -5.71 8.33 -12.05
CA ASP A 72 -6.42 9.49 -11.48
C ASP A 72 -7.76 9.10 -10.81
N GLY A 73 -7.99 7.80 -10.63
CA GLY A 73 -9.28 7.25 -10.23
C GLY A 73 -9.44 7.00 -8.72
N GLU A 74 -10.64 6.52 -8.35
CA GLU A 74 -10.96 6.12 -6.98
C GLU A 74 -10.01 5.08 -6.33
N PRO A 75 -9.47 4.05 -7.02
CA PRO A 75 -8.62 3.07 -6.33
C PRO A 75 -7.35 3.72 -5.79
N VAL A 76 -6.72 4.63 -6.56
CA VAL A 76 -5.47 5.29 -6.15
C VAL A 76 -5.68 6.12 -4.89
N ALA A 77 -6.66 7.03 -4.93
CA ALA A 77 -6.97 7.88 -3.77
C ALA A 77 -7.35 7.06 -2.53
N SER A 78 -8.08 5.96 -2.71
CA SER A 78 -8.49 5.05 -1.63
C SER A 78 -7.29 4.30 -1.04
N ILE A 79 -6.38 3.79 -1.88
CA ILE A 79 -5.17 3.11 -1.41
C ILE A 79 -4.29 4.07 -0.62
N LEU A 80 -4.03 5.27 -1.14
CA LEU A 80 -3.18 6.25 -0.47
C LEU A 80 -3.78 6.65 0.89
N ARG A 81 -5.10 6.85 0.97
CA ARG A 81 -5.77 7.13 2.25
C ARG A 81 -5.65 5.98 3.23
N ALA A 82 -5.79 4.73 2.76
CA ALA A 82 -5.63 3.56 3.61
C ALA A 82 -4.23 3.53 4.25
N PHE A 83 -3.18 3.76 3.46
CA PHE A 83 -1.80 3.84 3.95
C PHE A 83 -1.55 5.04 4.87
N GLY A 84 -2.09 6.22 4.53
CA GLY A 84 -2.01 7.41 5.38
C GLY A 84 -2.64 7.20 6.76
N ARG A 85 -3.77 6.50 6.84
CA ARG A 85 -4.44 6.18 8.12
C ARG A 85 -3.59 5.31 9.06
N ILE A 86 -2.65 4.53 8.54
CA ILE A 86 -1.73 3.71 9.33
C ILE A 86 -0.34 4.35 9.46
N GLY A 87 -0.21 5.63 9.10
CA GLY A 87 0.97 6.45 9.34
C GLY A 87 2.06 6.33 8.27
N TRP A 88 1.74 5.79 7.10
CA TRP A 88 2.67 5.69 5.98
C TRP A 88 2.67 6.99 5.16
N ASN A 89 3.81 7.29 4.56
CA ASN A 89 4.07 8.42 3.67
C ASN A 89 4.31 7.92 2.25
N GLY A 90 4.04 8.77 1.26
CA GLY A 90 4.48 8.55 -0.11
C GLY A 90 5.93 9.00 -0.29
N ILE A 91 6.61 8.46 -1.31
CA ILE A 91 7.96 8.84 -1.70
C ILE A 91 7.98 9.18 -3.19
N ASP A 92 8.53 10.35 -3.50
CA ASP A 92 8.83 10.82 -4.85
C ASP A 92 10.27 11.37 -4.95
N ASP A 93 10.57 12.08 -6.06
CA ASP A 93 11.89 12.66 -6.32
C ASP A 93 12.28 13.76 -5.32
N ASP A 94 11.31 14.41 -4.67
CA ASP A 94 11.51 15.47 -3.68
C ASP A 94 11.58 14.92 -2.24
N GLY A 95 11.20 13.65 -2.03
CA GLY A 95 11.34 12.93 -0.78
C GLY A 95 10.02 12.40 -0.23
N GLU A 96 9.89 12.34 1.10
CA GLU A 96 8.66 11.88 1.75
C GLU A 96 7.56 12.95 1.73
N PHE A 97 6.34 12.54 1.37
CA PHE A 97 5.15 13.39 1.43
C PHE A 97 4.01 12.71 2.21
N PRO A 98 3.18 13.47 2.94
CA PRO A 98 2.08 12.91 3.70
C PRO A 98 0.97 12.38 2.77
N LEU A 99 0.40 11.23 3.13
CA LEU A 99 -0.79 10.68 2.49
C LEU A 99 -2.05 11.16 3.24
N VAL A 100 -3.05 11.66 2.51
CA VAL A 100 -4.31 12.22 3.02
C VAL A 100 -5.44 11.20 3.12
#